data_AF-A0A4R0IZW5-F1
#
_entry.id   AF-A0A4R0IZW5-F1
#
_cell.length_a   1.000
_cell.length_b   1.000
_cell.length_c   1.000
_cell.angle_alpha   90.00
_cell.angle_beta   90.00
_cell.angle_gamma   90.00
#
_symmetry.space_group_name_H-M   'P 1'
#
loop_
_entity.id
_entity.type
_entity.pdbx_description
1 polymer ?
#
loop_
_entity_poly.entity_id
_entity_poly.type
_entity_poly.pdbx_seq_one_letter_code
_entity_poly.pdbx_strand_id
1 'polypeptide(L)'
;MSRHGVLVARLVAGFLALFMAAYFATDNFGGGSVRRLDNPFLVPDLLIVVLLGSSAALPRRIAAPALIFSLAWSAAVWATSLAHWLVDGEVGRGLGHLALVLPAVLAAAAAAASTRREPAGL
;
A
#
# COMPACT_ATOMS: atom_id res chain seq x y z
N MET A 1 -14.44 -15.84 10.15
CA MET A 1 -13.88 -14.84 9.22
C MET A 1 -14.99 -14.24 8.36
N SER A 2 -15.32 -12.95 8.48
CA SER A 2 -16.20 -12.32 7.47
C SER A 2 -15.43 -12.28 6.14
N ARG A 3 -15.93 -12.99 5.12
CA ARG A 3 -15.25 -13.14 3.83
C ARG A 3 -14.97 -11.79 3.15
N HIS A 4 -15.77 -10.78 3.47
CA HIS A 4 -15.77 -9.47 2.83
C HIS A 4 -14.55 -8.60 3.18
N GLY A 5 -14.12 -8.54 4.45
CA GLY A 5 -13.02 -7.64 4.86
C GLY A 5 -11.68 -8.03 4.23
N VAL A 6 -11.36 -9.33 4.24
CA VAL A 6 -10.13 -9.85 3.60
C VAL A 6 -10.21 -9.74 2.08
N LEU A 7 -11.38 -9.96 1.47
CA LEU A 7 -11.54 -9.79 0.03
C LEU A 7 -11.28 -8.35 -0.39
N VAL A 8 -11.88 -7.37 0.30
CA VAL A 8 -11.64 -5.94 0.05
C VAL A 8 -10.16 -5.61 0.20
N ALA A 9 -9.52 -6.06 1.29
CA ALA A 9 -8.09 -5.81 1.50
C ALA A 9 -7.22 -6.40 0.40
N ARG A 10 -7.55 -7.59 -0.12
CA ARG A 10 -6.84 -8.19 -1.27
C ARG A 10 -7.03 -7.38 -2.54
N LEU A 11 -8.25 -6.95 -2.83
CA LEU A 11 -8.54 -6.16 -4.02
C LEU A 11 -7.80 -4.83 -3.98
N VAL A 12 -7.80 -4.15 -2.83
CA VAL A 12 -7.06 -2.90 -2.63
C VAL A 12 -5.55 -3.14 -2.75
N ALA A 13 -5.01 -4.16 -2.07
CA ALA A 13 -3.58 -4.49 -2.16
C ALA A 13 -3.16 -4.83 -3.60
N GLY A 14 -3.94 -5.65 -4.30
CA GLY A 14 -3.69 -6.02 -5.69
C GLY A 14 -3.77 -4.83 -6.63
N PHE A 15 -4.79 -3.97 -6.47
CA PHE A 15 -4.92 -2.74 -7.25
C PHE A 15 -3.74 -1.79 -7.02
N LEU A 16 -3.37 -1.52 -5.77
CA LEU A 16 -2.24 -0.65 -5.44
C LEU A 16 -0.90 -1.21 -5.95
N ALA A 17 -0.69 -2.53 -5.81
CA ALA A 17 0.50 -3.19 -6.36
C ALA A 17 0.56 -3.06 -7.89
N LEU A 18 -0.57 -3.27 -8.59
CA LEU A 18 -0.65 -3.14 -10.04
C LEU A 18 -0.46 -1.68 -10.49
N PHE A 19 -1.09 -0.74 -9.79
CA PHE A 19 -0.94 0.69 -10.05
C PHE A 19 0.52 1.14 -9.91
N MET A 20 1.19 0.74 -8.82
CA MET A 20 2.60 1.02 -8.60
C MET A 20 3.51 0.33 -9.62
N ALA A 21 3.22 -0.92 -9.98
CA ALA A 21 3.97 -1.64 -11.01
C ALA A 21 3.81 -0.96 -12.39
N ALA A 22 2.60 -0.52 -12.74
CA ALA A 22 2.35 0.24 -13.96
C ALA A 22 3.07 1.59 -13.92
N TYR A 23 3.04 2.29 -12.79
CA TYR A 23 3.80 3.53 -12.57
C TYR A 23 5.31 3.33 -12.77
N PHE A 24 5.88 2.21 -12.30
CA PHE A 24 7.28 1.86 -12.55
C PHE A 24 7.56 1.44 -14.00
N ALA A 25 6.58 0.85 -14.68
CA ALA A 25 6.72 0.37 -16.05
C ALA A 25 6.62 1.49 -17.10
N THR A 26 5.78 2.49 -16.83
CA THR A 26 5.60 3.66 -17.70
C THR A 26 6.44 4.80 -17.16
N ASP A 27 7.57 5.13 -17.78
CA ASP A 27 8.44 6.29 -17.45
C ASP A 27 7.72 7.67 -17.48
N ASN A 28 6.40 7.70 -17.68
CA ASN A 28 5.62 8.80 -18.22
C ASN A 28 4.70 9.54 -17.23
N PHE A 29 4.45 9.05 -16.00
CA PHE A 29 3.45 9.70 -15.14
C PHE A 29 3.96 10.88 -14.28
N GLY A 30 5.24 11.24 -14.37
CA GLY A 30 5.82 12.29 -13.51
C GLY A 30 7.05 13.02 -14.04
N GLY A 31 7.32 12.98 -15.35
CA GLY A 31 8.45 13.74 -15.94
C GLY A 31 9.81 13.22 -15.49
N GLY A 32 10.18 12.02 -15.95
CA GLY A 32 11.57 11.53 -16.03
C GLY A 32 12.35 11.48 -14.72
N SER A 33 12.18 10.44 -13.91
CA SER A 33 13.16 10.04 -12.86
C SER A 33 12.75 8.86 -11.97
N VAL A 34 11.62 8.17 -12.19
CA VAL A 34 11.16 7.11 -11.25
C VAL A 34 12.20 6.00 -11.05
N ARG A 35 12.99 5.68 -12.08
CA ARG A 35 14.06 4.68 -12.04
C ARG A 35 15.46 5.25 -11.76
N ARG A 36 15.58 6.54 -11.46
CA ARG A 36 16.90 7.09 -11.11
C ARG A 36 17.28 6.62 -9.71
N LEU A 37 18.55 6.25 -9.58
CA LEU A 37 19.16 5.83 -8.32
C LEU A 37 19.20 6.95 -7.27
N ASP A 38 18.94 8.21 -7.67
CA ASP A 38 18.87 9.36 -6.77
C ASP A 38 17.50 9.50 -6.08
N ASN A 39 16.48 8.72 -6.46
CA ASN A 39 15.18 8.75 -5.81
C ASN A 39 15.24 8.02 -4.44
N PRO A 40 15.10 8.73 -3.31
CA PRO A 40 15.18 8.13 -1.97
C PRO A 40 14.05 7.13 -1.67
N PHE A 41 12.95 7.16 -2.43
CA PHE A 41 11.79 6.27 -2.25
C PHE A 41 11.76 5.08 -3.21
N LEU A 42 12.74 4.93 -4.12
CA LEU A 42 12.77 3.84 -5.09
C LEU A 42 12.73 2.45 -4.42
N VAL A 43 13.62 2.23 -3.44
CA VAL A 43 13.71 0.95 -2.73
C VAL A 43 12.46 0.69 -1.87
N PRO A 44 11.99 1.65 -1.04
CA PRO A 44 10.72 1.51 -0.32
C PRO A 44 9.52 1.19 -1.22
N ASP A 45 9.39 1.86 -2.36
CA ASP A 45 8.26 1.67 -3.28
C ASP A 45 8.30 0.31 -3.98
N LEU A 46 9.49 -0.17 -4.34
CA LEU A 46 9.65 -1.53 -4.88
C LEU A 46 9.26 -2.58 -3.84
N LEU A 47 9.65 -2.37 -2.57
CA LEU A 47 9.28 -3.25 -1.48
C LEU A 47 7.75 -3.28 -1.27
N ILE A 48 7.08 -2.13 -1.41
CA ILE A 48 5.61 -2.04 -1.36
C ILE A 48 4.96 -2.92 -2.43
N VAL A 49 5.42 -2.83 -3.69
CA VAL A 49 4.88 -3.64 -4.79
C VAL A 49 4.98 -5.13 -4.47
N VAL A 50 6.15 -5.57 -4.02
CA VAL A 50 6.41 -6.97 -3.68
C VAL A 50 5.55 -7.41 -2.49
N LEU A 51 5.50 -6.61 -1.42
CA LEU A 51 4.73 -6.94 -0.21
C LEU A 51 3.22 -6.99 -0.48
N LEU A 52 2.66 -5.99 -1.15
CA LEU A 52 1.23 -5.96 -1.46
C LEU A 52 0.85 -7.07 -2.45
N GLY A 53 1.65 -7.27 -3.51
CA GLY A 53 1.41 -8.29 -4.52
C GLY A 53 1.48 -9.71 -3.92
N SER A 54 2.53 -10.01 -3.16
CA SER A 54 2.66 -11.31 -2.47
C SER A 54 1.55 -11.51 -1.45
N SER A 55 1.22 -10.50 -0.64
CA SER A 55 0.17 -10.60 0.39
C SER A 55 -1.22 -10.81 -0.20
N ALA A 56 -1.51 -10.23 -1.37
CA ALA A 56 -2.76 -10.44 -2.09
C ALA A 56 -2.92 -11.89 -2.59
N ALA A 57 -1.82 -12.54 -2.96
CA ALA A 57 -1.78 -13.91 -3.46
C ALA A 57 -1.77 -14.99 -2.36
N LEU A 58 -1.55 -14.62 -1.09
CA LEU A 58 -1.39 -15.58 -0.01
C LEU A 58 -2.66 -16.42 0.27
N PRO A 59 -2.50 -17.66 0.79
CA PRO A 59 -3.61 -18.47 1.27
C PRO A 59 -4.36 -17.80 2.43
N ARG A 60 -5.65 -18.08 2.55
CA ARG A 60 -6.57 -17.42 3.50
C ARG A 60 -6.10 -17.46 4.96
N ARG A 61 -5.35 -18.49 5.37
CA ARG A 61 -4.83 -18.68 6.74
C ARG A 61 -3.84 -17.61 7.18
N ILE A 62 -2.99 -17.12 6.26
CA ILE A 62 -1.93 -16.14 6.55
C ILE A 62 -2.14 -14.79 5.86
N ALA A 63 -3.13 -14.70 4.97
CA ALA A 63 -3.43 -13.48 4.24
C ALA A 63 -3.79 -12.30 5.15
N ALA A 64 -4.54 -12.52 6.24
CA ALA A 64 -4.98 -11.42 7.10
C ALA A 64 -3.81 -10.65 7.77
N PRO A 65 -2.88 -11.30 8.51
CA PRO A 65 -1.75 -10.59 9.11
C PRO A 65 -0.81 -9.99 8.06
N ALA A 66 -0.58 -10.70 6.94
CA ALA A 66 0.27 -10.21 5.85
C ALA A 66 -0.32 -8.97 5.15
N LEU A 67 -1.63 -8.95 4.89
CA LEU A 67 -2.32 -7.80 4.31
C LEU A 67 -2.34 -6.61 5.26
N ILE A 68 -2.59 -6.83 6.56
CA ILE A 68 -2.55 -5.76 7.57
C ILE A 68 -1.15 -5.12 7.59
N PHE A 69 -0.12 -5.95 7.68
CA PHE A 69 1.26 -5.48 7.70
C PHE A 69 1.64 -4.73 6.42
N SER A 70 1.42 -5.34 5.25
CA SER A 70 1.81 -4.73 3.96
C SER A 70 1.06 -3.43 3.67
N LEU A 71 -0.25 -3.36 3.97
CA LEU A 71 -1.03 -2.13 3.80
C LEU A 71 -0.61 -1.04 4.79
N ALA A 72 -0.38 -1.38 6.07
CA ALA A 72 0.07 -0.42 7.07
C ALA A 72 1.49 0.11 6.78
N TRP A 73 2.40 -0.78 6.36
CA TRP A 73 3.74 -0.42 5.91
C TRP A 73 3.69 0.54 4.72
N SER A 74 2.88 0.21 3.71
CA SER A 74 2.74 1.05 2.50
C SER A 74 2.20 2.44 2.86
N ALA A 75 1.18 2.50 3.72
CA ALA A 75 0.64 3.77 4.22
C ALA A 75 1.70 4.61 4.96
N ALA A 76 2.56 3.99 5.77
CA ALA A 76 3.63 4.68 6.47
C ALA A 76 4.66 5.27 5.49
N VAL A 77 5.13 4.48 4.52
CA VAL A 77 6.10 4.95 3.51
C VAL A 77 5.53 6.10 2.68
N TRP A 78 4.29 5.99 2.20
CA TRP A 78 3.66 7.08 1.43
C TRP A 78 3.38 8.32 2.29
N ALA A 79 3.08 8.17 3.58
CA ALA A 79 2.96 9.29 4.51
C ALA A 79 4.32 9.97 4.75
N THR A 80 5.40 9.21 4.85
CA THR A 80 6.77 9.76 4.92
C THR A 80 7.15 10.49 3.63
N SER A 81 6.82 9.93 2.45
CA SER A 81 7.02 10.60 1.16
C SER A 81 6.22 11.90 1.09
N LEU A 82 4.94 11.89 1.48
CA LEU A 82 4.13 13.09 1.60
C LEU A 82 4.80 14.15 2.50
N ALA A 83 5.27 13.76 3.69
CA ALA A 83 5.94 14.67 4.61
C ALA A 83 7.22 15.25 4.01
N HIS A 84 8.01 14.45 3.30
CA HIS A 84 9.21 14.90 2.60
C HIS A 84 8.88 15.96 1.55
N TRP A 85 7.89 15.72 0.68
CA TRP A 85 7.47 16.69 -0.33
C TRP A 85 6.88 17.98 0.26
N LEU A 86 6.18 17.87 1.39
CA LEU A 86 5.67 19.05 2.10
C LEU A 86 6.79 19.90 2.68
N VAL A 87 7.84 19.27 3.25
CA VAL A 87 9.02 19.97 3.78
C VAL A 87 9.82 20.64 2.66
N ASP A 88 9.91 20.00 1.50
CA ASP A 88 10.58 20.55 0.31
C ASP A 88 9.74 21.61 -0.43
N GLY A 89 8.54 21.93 0.06
CA GLY A 89 7.67 22.98 -0.49
C GLY A 89 6.87 22.57 -1.72
N GLU A 90 6.98 21.31 -2.17
CA GLU A 90 6.29 20.78 -3.36
C GLU A 90 4.92 20.18 -3.02
N VAL A 91 4.04 20.99 -2.43
CA VAL A 91 2.72 20.57 -1.91
C VAL A 91 1.88 19.86 -2.98
N GLY A 92 1.93 20.31 -4.24
CA GLY A 92 1.17 19.69 -5.34
C GLY A 92 1.57 18.24 -5.63
N ARG A 93 2.87 17.90 -5.54
CA ARG A 93 3.36 16.52 -5.67
C ARG A 93 3.08 15.70 -4.40
N GLY A 94 3.15 16.35 -3.24
CA GLY A 94 2.78 15.75 -1.95
C GLY A 94 1.33 15.23 -1.95
N LEU A 95 0.35 16.06 -2.30
CA LEU A 95 -1.08 15.72 -2.19
C LEU A 95 -1.49 14.47 -2.99
N GLY A 96 -0.80 14.15 -4.09
CA GLY A 96 -1.03 12.92 -4.85
C GLY A 96 -0.88 11.63 -4.01
N HIS A 97 -0.03 11.66 -2.98
CA HIS A 97 0.19 10.52 -2.08
C HIS A 97 -1.01 10.23 -1.17
N LEU A 98 -1.89 11.21 -0.92
CA LEU A 98 -3.11 10.98 -0.13
C LEU A 98 -4.05 9.95 -0.78
N ALA A 99 -4.08 9.92 -2.11
CA ALA A 99 -4.85 8.94 -2.86
C ALA A 99 -4.34 7.50 -2.70
N LEU A 100 -3.10 7.31 -2.22
CA LEU A 100 -2.51 6.01 -1.93
C LEU A 100 -2.62 5.67 -0.44
N VAL A 101 -2.34 6.64 0.44
CA VAL A 101 -2.39 6.46 1.90
C VAL A 101 -3.79 6.10 2.37
N LEU A 102 -4.82 6.84 1.95
CA LEU A 102 -6.18 6.66 2.46
C LEU A 102 -6.74 5.25 2.17
N PRO A 103 -6.71 4.74 0.93
CA PRO A 103 -7.15 3.38 0.64
C PRO A 103 -6.38 2.32 1.43
N ALA A 104 -5.06 2.47 1.59
CA ALA A 104 -4.25 1.51 2.32
C ALA A 104 -4.60 1.46 3.82
N VAL A 105 -4.74 2.62 4.47
CA VAL A 105 -5.14 2.70 5.88
C VAL A 105 -6.53 2.11 6.09
N LEU A 106 -7.50 2.49 5.25
CA LEU A 106 -8.88 1.99 5.36
C LEU A 106 -8.95 0.48 5.14
N ALA A 107 -8.22 -0.05 4.16
CA ALA A 107 -8.16 -1.49 3.89
C ALA A 107 -7.47 -2.27 5.02
N ALA A 108 -6.39 -1.73 5.59
CA ALA A 108 -5.71 -2.32 6.75
C ALA A 108 -6.64 -2.36 7.97
N ALA A 109 -7.35 -1.26 8.24
CA ALA A 109 -8.31 -1.15 9.33
C ALA A 109 -9.48 -2.12 9.14
N ALA A 110 -10.02 -2.24 7.93
CA ALA A 110 -11.08 -3.20 7.62
C ALA A 110 -10.63 -4.65 7.81
N ALA A 111 -9.41 -4.99 7.38
CA ALA A 111 -8.81 -6.30 7.61
C ALA A 111 -8.64 -6.58 9.11
N ALA A 112 -8.09 -5.64 9.87
CA ALA A 112 -7.90 -5.77 11.32
C ALA A 112 -9.23 -5.84 12.10
N ALA A 113 -10.25 -5.08 11.70
CA ALA A 113 -11.57 -5.17 12.32
C ALA A 113 -12.22 -6.53 12.06
N SER A 114 -11.95 -7.14 10.90
CA SER A 114 -12.48 -8.47 10.55
C SER A 114 -11.86 -9.62 11.35
N THR A 115 -10.63 -9.45 11.86
CA THR A 115 -9.97 -10.43 12.73
C THR A 115 -10.42 -10.31 14.19
N ARG A 116 -10.70 -9.09 14.67
CA ARG A 116 -11.19 -8.86 16.06
C ARG A 116 -12.62 -9.33 16.31
N ARG A 117 -13.43 -9.44 15.25
CA ARG A 117 -14.84 -9.88 15.34
C ARG A 117 -15.01 -11.41 15.38
N GLU A 118 -13.93 -12.18 15.40
CA GLU A 118 -14.03 -13.60 15.72
C GLU A 118 -14.16 -13.74 17.25
N PRO A 119 -15.32 -14.19 17.78
CA PRO A 119 -15.35 -14.66 19.15
C PRO A 119 -14.33 -15.80 19.26
N ALA A 120 -13.55 -15.81 20.35
CA ALA A 120 -12.76 -16.97 20.75
C ALA A 120 -13.71 -18.16 20.92
N GLY A 121 -13.90 -18.90 19.83
CA GLY A 121 -14.79 -20.04 19.75
C GLY A 121 -13.98 -21.31 19.77
N LEU A 122 -14.09 -22.00 20.91
CA LEU A 122 -13.53 -23.30 21.31
C LEU A 122 -12.13 -23.23 21.95
#